data_AF-A0A8H2WLT1-F1
#
_entry.id   AF-A0A8H2WLT1-F1
#
_cell.length_a   1.000
_cell.length_b   1.000
_cell.length_c   1.000
_cell.angle_alpha   90.00
_cell.angle_beta   90.00
_cell.angle_gamma   90.00
#
_symmetry.space_group_name_H-M   'P 1'
#
loop_
_entity.id
_entity.type
_entity.pdbx_description
1 polymer ?
#
loop_
_entity_poly.entity_id
_entity_poly.type
_entity_poly.pdbx_seq_one_letter_code
_entity_poly.pdbx_strand_id
1 'polypeptide(L)'
;KTYNGAIGIDEDGNPCGTVLEAAKRAGLKTGLVVTSRITHATPASFASHIYDRDQEDIIAEQLIGDQPLGPVVDLMLGGGLAFFWPNTTTGSSRKDSRDLIAEAKKAGYNAFTNRAGFDALGGGKSAKLPYLGLFTPGHMSYEVDRDPKVEPSLLDMTKTALETLKRATKDSKKGYFIMVEASRIDHAGHSNDLIGHLHEIIMYNEVVDYLKKWVDSNDDTVLIGTADHECAGLTVGGIVTTGEYQYNPAPLAGASHSSSYLASQWAKYNGSDPDGYLQDLFKQYGINDANSTEIAVAMAHKSSASFNDIHFGQSLTRRAMVKWATLGHTAVDVNLIGYGPNSERMAGNRDNTEVGQFITDQLELDLPTITKQLNDKKNENWLVNKVGRDKVENGVKTGVKRRALGHQHN
;
A
#
# COMPACT_ATOMS: atom_id res chain seq x y z
N LYS A 1 8.53 -0.59 -19.03
CA LYS A 1 7.21 -1.25 -18.85
C LYS A 1 7.44 -2.74 -18.61
N THR A 2 6.46 -3.44 -18.04
CA THR A 2 6.51 -4.90 -17.80
C THR A 2 5.08 -5.46 -17.75
N TYR A 3 4.91 -6.76 -17.52
CA TYR A 3 3.60 -7.41 -17.45
C TYR A 3 2.92 -7.26 -16.06
N ASN A 4 1.59 -7.41 -16.02
CA ASN A 4 0.83 -7.33 -14.77
C ASN A 4 1.23 -8.45 -13.79
N GLY A 5 1.65 -8.07 -12.59
CA GLY A 5 2.08 -8.99 -11.52
C GLY A 5 3.59 -9.09 -11.36
N ALA A 6 4.38 -8.59 -12.32
CA ALA A 6 5.82 -8.46 -12.18
C ALA A 6 6.21 -7.43 -11.10
N ILE A 7 7.31 -7.68 -10.39
CA ILE A 7 7.92 -6.77 -9.42
C ILE A 7 9.38 -6.56 -9.83
N GLY A 8 9.76 -5.34 -10.17
CA GLY A 8 11.17 -4.98 -10.42
C GLY A 8 11.87 -5.73 -11.56
N ILE A 9 11.13 -6.29 -12.53
CA ILE A 9 11.69 -7.06 -13.66
C ILE A 9 11.13 -6.58 -15.01
N ASP A 10 11.87 -6.82 -16.09
CA ASP A 10 11.40 -6.62 -17.46
C ASP A 10 10.47 -7.76 -17.93
N GLU A 11 10.03 -7.71 -19.20
CA GLU A 11 9.14 -8.70 -19.79
C GLU A 11 9.78 -10.08 -20.01
N ASP A 12 11.11 -10.16 -19.94
CA ASP A 12 11.90 -11.37 -20.10
C ASP A 12 12.31 -11.97 -18.73
N GLY A 13 11.89 -11.32 -17.63
CA GLY A 13 12.16 -11.79 -16.27
C GLY A 13 13.49 -11.33 -15.70
N ASN A 14 14.19 -10.41 -16.35
CA ASN A 14 15.44 -9.87 -15.85
C ASN A 14 15.18 -8.74 -14.85
N PRO A 15 15.79 -8.78 -13.66
CA PRO A 15 15.80 -7.65 -12.73
C PRO A 15 16.20 -6.33 -13.37
N CYS A 16 15.41 -5.29 -13.15
CA CYS A 16 15.71 -3.91 -13.51
C CYS A 16 16.09 -3.16 -12.24
N GLY A 17 17.24 -2.48 -12.24
CA GLY A 17 17.66 -1.68 -11.09
C GLY A 17 16.67 -0.56 -10.79
N THR A 18 16.28 -0.41 -9.53
CA THR A 18 15.26 0.57 -9.12
C THR A 18 15.89 1.92 -8.75
N VAL A 19 15.06 2.96 -8.71
CA VAL A 19 15.49 4.29 -8.22
C VAL A 19 15.92 4.25 -6.76
N LEU A 20 15.32 3.40 -5.92
CA LEU A 20 15.68 3.28 -4.50
C LEU A 20 17.03 2.58 -4.34
N GLU A 21 17.27 1.48 -5.08
CA GLU A 21 18.56 0.77 -5.07
C GLU A 21 19.70 1.65 -5.56
N ALA A 22 19.46 2.37 -6.66
CA ALA A 22 20.44 3.31 -7.19
C ALA A 22 20.68 4.49 -6.23
N ALA A 23 19.63 5.02 -5.60
CA ALA A 23 19.77 6.05 -4.57
C ALA A 23 20.60 5.55 -3.37
N LYS A 24 20.33 4.33 -2.88
CA LYS A 24 21.13 3.71 -1.83
C LYS A 24 22.60 3.61 -2.24
N ARG A 25 22.85 3.12 -3.47
CA ARG A 25 24.22 2.94 -3.98
C ARG A 25 24.95 4.28 -4.17
N ALA A 26 24.22 5.35 -4.49
CA ALA A 26 24.73 6.71 -4.57
C ALA A 26 24.96 7.37 -3.19
N GLY A 27 24.67 6.66 -2.09
CA GLY A 27 24.90 7.11 -0.72
C GLY A 27 23.73 7.88 -0.10
N LEU A 28 22.56 7.93 -0.75
CA LEU A 28 21.35 8.49 -0.17
C LEU A 28 20.76 7.53 0.88
N LYS A 29 20.01 8.09 1.83
CA LYS A 29 19.16 7.30 2.72
C LYS A 29 17.86 6.93 2.02
N THR A 30 17.33 5.75 2.30
CA THR A 30 16.15 5.21 1.59
C THR A 30 15.02 4.83 2.55
N GLY A 31 13.77 5.06 2.14
CA GLY A 31 12.62 4.73 2.98
C GLY A 31 11.38 4.27 2.22
N LEU A 32 10.63 3.36 2.85
CA LEU A 32 9.33 2.89 2.41
C LEU A 32 8.33 3.07 3.56
N VAL A 33 7.24 3.80 3.31
CA VAL A 33 6.17 4.04 4.29
C VAL A 33 4.83 3.79 3.62
N VAL A 34 4.05 2.82 4.11
CA VAL A 34 2.81 2.39 3.46
C VAL A 34 1.73 2.05 4.49
N THR A 35 0.45 2.09 4.09
CA THR A 35 -0.66 1.53 4.89
C THR A 35 -1.06 0.11 4.47
N SER A 36 -0.48 -0.42 3.39
CA SER A 36 -0.57 -1.84 3.04
C SER A 36 0.41 -2.69 3.84
N ARG A 37 0.57 -3.96 3.42
CA ARG A 37 1.74 -4.76 3.76
C ARG A 37 2.98 -4.12 3.14
N ILE A 38 4.11 -4.13 3.84
CA ILE A 38 5.37 -3.62 3.29
C ILE A 38 5.86 -4.46 2.09
N THR A 39 5.39 -5.70 1.98
CA THR A 39 5.65 -6.65 0.89
C THR A 39 4.68 -6.51 -0.29
N HIS A 40 3.69 -5.60 -0.20
CA HIS A 40 2.74 -5.39 -1.28
C HIS A 40 3.41 -4.78 -2.51
N ALA A 41 2.76 -4.85 -3.67
CA ALA A 41 3.42 -4.59 -4.96
C ALA A 41 4.07 -3.20 -5.08
N THR A 42 3.43 -2.15 -4.57
CA THR A 42 3.96 -0.79 -4.65
C THR A 42 5.30 -0.66 -3.93
N PRO A 43 5.41 -0.91 -2.60
CA PRO A 43 6.71 -0.88 -1.93
C PRO A 43 7.70 -1.93 -2.45
N ALA A 44 7.23 -3.13 -2.77
CA ALA A 44 8.08 -4.20 -3.28
C ALA A 44 8.80 -3.82 -4.58
N SER A 45 8.11 -3.09 -5.47
CA SER A 45 8.67 -2.68 -6.78
C SER A 45 9.83 -1.68 -6.67
N PHE A 46 10.08 -1.11 -5.50
CA PHE A 46 11.25 -0.26 -5.25
C PHE A 46 12.45 -1.03 -4.70
N ALA A 47 12.31 -2.25 -4.18
CA ALA A 47 13.40 -2.90 -3.43
C ALA A 47 13.43 -4.43 -3.55
N SER A 48 12.73 -5.00 -4.52
CA SER A 48 12.67 -6.44 -4.75
C SER A 48 12.46 -6.76 -6.23
N HIS A 49 12.81 -7.99 -6.61
CA HIS A 49 12.66 -8.50 -7.97
C HIS A 49 12.01 -9.88 -7.93
N ILE A 50 10.81 -10.00 -8.49
CA ILE A 50 10.08 -11.27 -8.51
C ILE A 50 9.07 -11.35 -9.66
N TYR A 51 8.93 -12.55 -10.23
CA TYR A 51 8.02 -12.80 -11.36
C TYR A 51 6.54 -12.74 -10.99
N ASP A 52 6.21 -12.93 -9.71
CA ASP A 52 4.85 -12.92 -9.20
C ASP A 52 4.75 -12.18 -7.87
N ARG A 53 4.02 -11.06 -7.88
CA ARG A 53 3.80 -10.20 -6.70
C ARG A 53 3.20 -10.91 -5.50
N ASP A 54 2.54 -12.05 -5.69
CA ASP A 54 1.93 -12.82 -4.61
C ASP A 54 2.96 -13.65 -3.82
N GLN A 55 4.22 -13.70 -4.26
CA GLN A 55 5.35 -14.29 -3.52
C GLN A 55 5.89 -13.33 -2.44
N GLU A 56 4.99 -12.81 -1.62
CA GLU A 56 5.29 -11.81 -0.57
C GLU A 56 6.25 -12.34 0.51
N ASP A 57 6.31 -13.66 0.72
CA ASP A 57 7.28 -14.29 1.62
C ASP A 57 8.72 -14.16 1.11
N ILE A 58 8.94 -14.22 -0.21
CA ILE A 58 10.24 -14.01 -0.84
C ILE A 58 10.57 -12.51 -0.97
N ILE A 59 9.56 -11.66 -1.22
CA ILE A 59 9.72 -10.21 -1.18
C ILE A 59 10.22 -9.77 0.21
N ALA A 60 9.64 -10.31 1.30
CA ALA A 60 10.06 -9.99 2.67
C ALA A 60 11.55 -10.24 2.92
N GLU A 61 12.10 -11.31 2.34
CA GLU A 61 13.52 -11.66 2.44
C GLU A 61 14.40 -10.63 1.73
N GLN A 62 14.03 -10.24 0.51
CA GLN A 62 14.77 -9.25 -0.27
C GLN A 62 14.75 -7.86 0.39
N LEU A 63 13.62 -7.48 1.01
CA LEU A 63 13.49 -6.22 1.75
C LEU A 63 14.45 -6.11 2.93
N ILE A 64 14.77 -7.22 3.61
CA ILE A 64 15.75 -7.22 4.71
C ILE A 64 17.20 -7.42 4.22
N GLY A 65 17.40 -7.55 2.90
CA GLY A 65 18.71 -7.62 2.26
C GLY A 65 19.16 -9.01 1.84
N ASP A 66 18.28 -10.01 1.80
CA ASP A 66 18.55 -11.34 1.20
C ASP A 66 18.47 -11.26 -0.34
N GLN A 67 19.35 -10.45 -0.91
CA GLN A 67 19.47 -10.18 -2.35
C GLN A 67 20.91 -9.75 -2.70
N PRO A 68 21.32 -9.77 -3.98
CA PRO A 68 22.70 -9.48 -4.39
C PRO A 68 23.25 -8.11 -3.99
N LEU A 69 22.37 -7.13 -3.78
CA LEU A 69 22.74 -5.78 -3.38
C LEU A 69 22.87 -5.61 -1.85
N GLY A 70 22.47 -6.62 -1.07
CA GLY A 70 22.34 -6.53 0.38
C GLY A 70 21.18 -5.61 0.80
N PRO A 71 21.20 -5.06 2.03
CA PRO A 71 20.15 -4.17 2.52
C PRO A 71 20.13 -2.82 1.79
N VAL A 72 19.05 -2.56 1.05
CA VAL A 72 18.88 -1.32 0.27
C VAL A 72 17.88 -0.33 0.84
N VAL A 73 17.09 -0.72 1.85
CA VAL A 73 16.09 0.15 2.50
C VAL A 73 16.56 0.52 3.92
N ASP A 74 16.76 1.80 4.23
CA ASP A 74 17.17 2.21 5.59
C ASP A 74 16.00 2.22 6.58
N LEU A 75 14.79 2.56 6.14
CA LEU A 75 13.60 2.53 6.99
C LEU A 75 12.37 1.94 6.29
N MET A 76 11.63 1.13 7.03
CA MET A 76 10.38 0.51 6.58
C MET A 76 9.30 0.66 7.64
N LEU A 77 8.13 1.17 7.26
CA LEU A 77 6.96 1.32 8.13
C LEU A 77 5.70 0.88 7.38
N GLY A 78 4.95 -0.07 7.93
CA GLY A 78 3.68 -0.53 7.36
C GLY A 78 3.09 -1.73 8.08
N GLY A 79 2.22 -2.50 7.42
CA GLY A 79 1.73 -3.80 7.87
C GLY A 79 2.54 -4.97 7.29
N GLY A 80 2.00 -6.19 7.37
CA GLY A 80 2.52 -7.38 6.70
C GLY A 80 3.35 -8.30 7.57
N LEU A 81 3.22 -8.20 8.90
CA LEU A 81 4.00 -8.98 9.86
C LEU A 81 3.87 -10.50 9.66
N ALA A 82 2.75 -10.99 9.11
CA ALA A 82 2.55 -12.40 8.81
C ALA A 82 3.61 -12.99 7.87
N PHE A 83 4.19 -12.19 6.97
CA PHE A 83 5.24 -12.63 6.04
C PHE A 83 6.65 -12.67 6.65
N PHE A 84 6.79 -12.21 7.89
CA PHE A 84 8.07 -12.15 8.62
C PHE A 84 8.17 -13.18 9.74
N TRP A 85 7.05 -13.78 10.16
CA TRP A 85 7.03 -14.83 11.18
C TRP A 85 7.33 -16.21 10.62
N PRO A 86 8.04 -17.09 11.36
CA PRO A 86 8.21 -18.47 10.94
C PRO A 86 6.87 -19.19 10.87
N ASN A 87 6.77 -20.22 10.02
CA ASN A 87 5.56 -21.03 9.83
C ASN A 87 5.04 -21.72 11.11
N THR A 88 5.85 -21.77 12.17
CA THR A 88 5.47 -22.28 13.49
C THR A 88 4.66 -21.29 14.31
N THR A 89 4.59 -20.02 13.88
CA THR A 89 3.81 -18.97 14.54
C THR A 89 2.41 -18.92 13.96
N THR A 90 1.39 -18.95 14.83
CA THR A 90 -0.02 -18.84 14.41
C THR A 90 -0.26 -17.53 13.67
N GLY A 91 -0.88 -17.62 12.48
CA GLY A 91 -1.14 -16.46 11.63
C GLY A 91 0.02 -16.07 10.72
N SER A 92 1.12 -16.85 10.69
CA SER A 92 2.17 -16.68 9.67
C SER A 92 1.66 -17.01 8.27
N SER A 93 2.14 -16.26 7.28
CA SER A 93 1.96 -16.51 5.85
C SER A 93 3.21 -17.13 5.21
N ARG A 94 4.28 -17.35 5.97
CA ARG A 94 5.48 -18.03 5.49
C ARG A 94 5.28 -19.54 5.43
N LYS A 95 5.95 -20.18 4.46
CA LYS A 95 5.96 -21.63 4.29
C LYS A 95 7.14 -22.30 4.97
N ASP A 96 8.15 -21.52 5.36
CA ASP A 96 9.39 -21.98 5.98
C ASP A 96 9.48 -21.58 7.46
N SER A 97 10.53 -22.05 8.13
CA SER A 97 10.77 -21.75 9.55
C SER A 97 11.62 -20.50 9.78
N ARG A 98 11.76 -19.61 8.80
CA ARG A 98 12.58 -18.39 8.96
C ARG A 98 11.84 -17.35 9.78
N ASP A 99 12.54 -16.77 10.76
CA ASP A 99 12.07 -15.60 11.51
C ASP A 99 12.79 -14.37 10.98
N LEU A 100 12.14 -13.66 10.05
CA LEU A 100 12.71 -12.50 9.40
C LEU A 100 12.80 -11.29 10.33
N ILE A 101 12.04 -11.24 11.43
CA ILE A 101 12.21 -10.20 12.45
C ILE A 101 13.54 -10.41 13.18
N ALA A 102 13.84 -11.66 13.56
CA ALA A 102 15.12 -12.00 14.18
C ALA A 102 16.29 -11.78 13.20
N GLU A 103 16.14 -12.17 11.94
CA GLU A 103 17.15 -11.94 10.91
C GLU A 103 17.38 -10.44 10.64
N ALA A 104 16.32 -9.62 10.57
CA ALA A 104 16.45 -8.17 10.43
C ALA A 104 17.22 -7.56 11.61
N LYS A 105 16.94 -7.97 12.85
CA LYS A 105 17.72 -7.54 14.03
C LYS A 105 19.19 -7.93 13.93
N LYS A 106 19.48 -9.14 13.47
CA LYS A 106 20.86 -9.61 13.23
C LYS A 106 21.55 -8.80 12.13
N ALA A 107 20.80 -8.35 11.12
CA ALA A 107 21.26 -7.45 10.06
C ALA A 107 21.39 -5.97 10.52
N GLY A 108 21.11 -5.67 11.79
CA GLY A 108 21.29 -4.34 12.37
C GLY A 108 20.05 -3.45 12.39
N TYR A 109 18.89 -3.95 11.96
CA TYR A 109 17.64 -3.19 12.06
C TYR A 109 17.17 -3.09 13.51
N ASN A 110 16.76 -1.90 13.92
CA ASN A 110 15.81 -1.77 15.01
C ASN A 110 14.43 -2.23 14.55
N ALA A 111 14.12 -3.52 14.72
CA ALA A 111 12.84 -4.10 14.30
C ALA A 111 11.82 -4.16 15.45
N PHE A 112 10.64 -3.58 15.23
CA PHE A 112 9.53 -3.52 16.18
C PHE A 112 8.19 -3.77 15.48
N THR A 113 7.19 -4.22 16.26
CA THR A 113 5.93 -4.73 15.68
C THR A 113 4.68 -4.18 16.36
N ASN A 114 4.79 -3.02 17.02
CA ASN A 114 3.70 -2.44 17.79
C ASN A 114 3.87 -0.92 17.95
N ARG A 115 2.81 -0.27 18.46
CA ARG A 115 2.80 1.18 18.69
C ARG A 115 3.90 1.67 19.63
N ALA A 116 4.15 0.96 20.73
CA ALA A 116 5.17 1.36 21.70
C ALA A 116 6.58 1.46 21.07
N GLY A 117 6.92 0.52 20.16
CA GLY A 117 8.16 0.57 19.40
C GLY A 117 8.25 1.76 18.45
N PHE A 118 7.13 2.15 17.84
CA PHE A 118 7.04 3.36 17.01
C PHE A 118 7.21 4.63 17.86
N ASP A 119 6.51 4.73 18.99
CA ASP A 119 6.60 5.90 19.88
C ASP A 119 8.02 6.09 20.43
N ALA A 120 8.77 4.99 20.63
CA ALA A 120 10.17 5.03 21.04
C ALA A 120 11.11 5.69 20.00
N LEU A 121 10.68 5.85 18.75
CA LEU A 121 11.42 6.65 17.74
C LEU A 121 11.40 8.16 18.07
N GLY A 122 10.53 8.60 18.99
CA GLY A 122 10.45 9.99 19.46
C GLY A 122 10.10 10.97 18.32
N GLY A 123 9.19 10.57 17.43
CA GLY A 123 8.86 11.33 16.23
C GLY A 123 10.06 11.49 15.27
N GLY A 124 11.01 10.54 15.28
CA GLY A 124 12.20 10.49 14.42
C GLY A 124 13.46 11.07 15.06
N LYS A 125 13.31 11.81 16.16
CA LYS A 125 14.43 12.46 16.88
C LYS A 125 15.33 11.46 17.60
N SER A 126 14.77 10.34 18.05
CA SER A 126 15.48 9.27 18.77
C SER A 126 15.79 8.05 17.90
N ALA A 127 15.28 8.03 16.66
CA ALA A 127 15.43 6.89 15.76
C ALA A 127 16.90 6.59 15.43
N LYS A 128 17.23 5.33 15.14
CA LYS A 128 18.52 4.94 14.58
C LYS A 128 18.27 4.09 13.35
N LEU A 129 18.89 4.46 12.24
CA LEU A 129 18.81 3.68 11.01
C LEU A 129 19.82 2.51 11.07
N PRO A 130 19.48 1.35 10.50
CA PRO A 130 18.20 1.05 9.85
C PRO A 130 17.10 0.61 10.84
N TYR A 131 15.81 0.75 10.48
CA TYR A 131 14.69 0.27 11.30
C TYR A 131 13.51 -0.28 10.48
N LEU A 132 12.75 -1.19 11.10
CA LEU A 132 11.61 -1.88 10.51
C LEU A 132 10.44 -1.87 11.51
N GLY A 133 9.33 -1.24 11.14
CA GLY A 133 8.10 -1.20 11.93
C GLY A 133 6.94 -1.90 11.20
N LEU A 134 6.43 -3.00 11.77
CA LEU A 134 5.31 -3.76 11.19
C LEU A 134 4.12 -3.83 12.16
N PHE A 135 3.03 -3.11 11.87
CA PHE A 135 1.99 -2.83 12.87
C PHE A 135 0.83 -3.83 12.91
N THR A 136 0.59 -4.54 11.80
CA THR A 136 -0.48 -5.52 11.68
C THR A 136 0.02 -6.77 10.94
N PRO A 137 -0.61 -7.95 11.14
CA PRO A 137 -0.29 -9.16 10.37
C PRO A 137 -0.47 -8.98 8.86
N GLY A 138 -1.54 -8.31 8.45
CA GLY A 138 -1.89 -8.04 7.05
C GLY A 138 -1.71 -6.56 6.68
N HIS A 139 -2.65 -6.00 5.93
CA HIS A 139 -2.70 -4.55 5.71
C HIS A 139 -2.98 -3.82 7.03
N MET A 140 -2.64 -2.53 7.12
CA MET A 140 -3.08 -1.69 8.22
C MET A 140 -4.59 -1.41 8.10
N SER A 141 -5.20 -1.02 9.21
CA SER A 141 -6.61 -0.63 9.25
C SER A 141 -6.90 0.52 8.28
N TYR A 142 -8.12 0.58 7.73
CA TYR A 142 -8.61 1.80 7.08
C TYR A 142 -8.58 2.95 8.09
N GLU A 143 -8.34 4.17 7.62
CA GLU A 143 -8.22 5.34 8.50
C GLU A 143 -9.47 5.52 9.37
N VAL A 144 -10.66 5.28 8.83
CA VAL A 144 -11.93 5.38 9.56
C VAL A 144 -12.06 4.36 10.70
N ASP A 145 -11.38 3.21 10.60
CA ASP A 145 -11.43 2.15 11.61
C ASP A 145 -10.20 2.14 12.54
N ARG A 146 -9.20 2.96 12.25
CA ARG A 146 -7.90 2.92 12.90
C ARG A 146 -8.01 3.31 14.38
N ASP A 147 -7.53 2.43 15.26
CA ASP A 147 -7.29 2.82 16.66
C ASP A 147 -5.91 3.49 16.77
N PRO A 148 -5.85 4.82 17.04
CA PRO A 148 -4.60 5.54 17.16
C PRO A 148 -3.77 5.14 18.39
N LYS A 149 -4.22 4.23 19.25
CA LYS A 149 -3.40 3.63 20.32
C LYS A 149 -2.67 2.36 19.88
N VAL A 150 -3.11 1.75 18.76
CA VAL A 150 -2.58 0.48 18.25
C VAL A 150 -1.75 0.70 16.99
N GLU A 151 -2.21 1.56 16.09
CA GLU A 151 -1.58 1.80 14.79
C GLU A 151 -1.27 3.30 14.60
N PRO A 152 -0.03 3.67 14.19
CA PRO A 152 0.24 5.04 13.76
C PRO A 152 -0.51 5.34 12.45
N SER A 153 -0.90 6.60 12.25
CA SER A 153 -1.42 7.04 10.95
C SER A 153 -0.31 7.09 9.89
N LEU A 154 -0.67 7.12 8.60
CA LEU A 154 0.30 7.40 7.54
C LEU A 154 1.01 8.74 7.76
N LEU A 155 0.28 9.74 8.26
CA LEU A 155 0.83 11.05 8.59
C LEU A 155 1.88 10.97 9.72
N ASP A 156 1.61 10.22 10.79
CA ASP A 156 2.57 10.01 11.88
C ASP A 156 3.83 9.29 11.39
N MET A 157 3.65 8.24 10.59
CA MET A 157 4.75 7.48 9.99
C MET A 157 5.60 8.37 9.06
N THR A 158 4.95 9.16 8.22
CA THR A 158 5.61 10.08 7.27
C THR A 158 6.40 11.16 8.00
N LYS A 159 5.81 11.82 9.00
CA LYS A 159 6.51 12.80 9.86
C LYS A 159 7.74 12.21 10.52
N THR A 160 7.59 11.02 11.10
CA THR A 160 8.66 10.31 11.80
C THR A 160 9.79 9.90 10.86
N ALA A 161 9.44 9.41 9.67
CA ALA A 161 10.40 9.02 8.64
C ALA A 161 11.19 10.22 8.11
N LEU A 162 10.52 11.32 7.77
CA LEU A 162 11.17 12.51 7.25
C LEU A 162 12.08 13.18 8.29
N GLU A 163 11.64 13.28 9.55
CA GLU A 163 12.50 13.77 10.64
C GLU A 163 13.73 12.88 10.83
N THR A 164 13.56 11.55 10.77
CA THR A 164 14.68 10.61 10.83
C THR A 164 15.66 10.86 9.68
N LEU A 165 15.17 10.91 8.45
CA LEU A 165 16.00 11.06 7.25
C LEU A 165 16.74 12.40 7.24
N LYS A 166 16.06 13.50 7.57
CA LYS A 166 16.67 14.83 7.70
C LYS A 166 17.81 14.82 8.72
N ARG A 167 17.58 14.24 9.91
CA ARG A 167 18.64 14.14 10.92
C ARG A 167 19.79 13.24 10.48
N ALA A 168 19.49 12.13 9.81
CA ALA A 168 20.51 11.18 9.33
C ALA A 168 21.36 11.74 8.18
N THR A 169 20.88 12.77 7.48
CA THR A 169 21.54 13.38 6.31
C THR A 169 22.05 14.79 6.56
N LYS A 170 21.84 15.37 7.75
CA LYS A 170 22.20 16.76 8.07
C LYS A 170 23.66 17.16 7.79
N ASP A 171 24.60 16.20 7.95
CA ASP A 171 26.05 16.41 7.74
C ASP A 171 26.53 15.77 6.42
N SER A 172 25.61 15.39 5.55
CA SER A 172 25.86 14.68 4.29
C SER A 172 25.55 15.58 3.10
N LYS A 173 26.37 15.50 2.05
CA LYS A 173 26.02 16.08 0.74
C LYS A 173 24.99 15.25 -0.03
N LYS A 174 24.68 14.05 0.47
CA LYS A 174 23.66 13.15 -0.06
C LYS A 174 22.44 13.20 0.85
N GLY A 175 21.28 13.47 0.26
CA GLY A 175 19.98 13.49 0.93
C GLY A 175 19.36 12.10 1.03
N TYR A 176 18.06 12.02 0.72
CA TYR A 176 17.28 10.80 0.84
C TYR A 176 16.30 10.62 -0.31
N PHE A 177 15.90 9.38 -0.54
CA PHE A 177 14.76 8.99 -1.35
C PHE A 177 13.74 8.28 -0.46
N ILE A 178 12.48 8.68 -0.51
CA ILE A 178 11.40 8.03 0.25
C ILE A 178 10.18 7.87 -0.64
N MET A 179 9.56 6.68 -0.57
CA MET A 179 8.25 6.41 -1.15
C MET A 179 7.23 6.30 -0.01
N VAL A 180 6.13 7.05 -0.15
CA VAL A 180 5.00 7.07 0.79
C VAL A 180 3.74 6.68 0.04
N GLU A 181 3.01 5.68 0.53
CA GLU A 181 1.79 5.16 -0.11
C GLU A 181 0.58 5.21 0.82
N ALA A 182 -0.49 5.88 0.37
CA ALA A 182 -1.84 5.71 0.91
C ALA A 182 -2.50 4.51 0.24
N SER A 183 -2.16 3.32 0.70
CA SER A 183 -2.36 2.08 -0.05
C SER A 183 -3.81 1.56 -0.05
N ARG A 184 -4.66 2.03 0.86
CA ARG A 184 -5.99 1.43 1.06
C ARG A 184 -7.09 2.09 0.23
N ILE A 185 -6.82 3.19 -0.48
CA ILE A 185 -7.78 3.82 -1.43
C ILE A 185 -8.25 2.80 -2.47
N ASP A 186 -7.32 2.05 -3.06
CA ASP A 186 -7.59 1.00 -4.03
C ASP A 186 -8.47 -0.12 -3.45
N HIS A 187 -8.16 -0.60 -2.25
CA HIS A 187 -8.90 -1.68 -1.60
C HIS A 187 -10.35 -1.29 -1.28
N ALA A 188 -10.57 -0.03 -0.90
CA ALA A 188 -11.91 0.51 -0.70
C ALA A 188 -12.67 0.58 -2.04
N GLY A 189 -11.98 0.97 -3.13
CA GLY A 189 -12.51 0.90 -4.48
C GLY A 189 -12.95 -0.52 -4.85
N HIS A 190 -12.10 -1.53 -4.67
CA HIS A 190 -12.43 -2.94 -4.94
C HIS A 190 -13.69 -3.46 -4.22
N SER A 191 -14.02 -2.88 -3.06
CA SER A 191 -15.20 -3.24 -2.27
C SER A 191 -16.39 -2.29 -2.48
N ASN A 192 -16.24 -1.28 -3.35
CA ASN A 192 -17.17 -0.17 -3.50
C ASN A 192 -17.51 0.50 -2.16
N ASP A 193 -16.54 0.55 -1.25
CA ASP A 193 -16.66 1.11 0.08
C ASP A 193 -16.50 2.63 0.03
N LEU A 194 -17.62 3.35 -0.03
CA LEU A 194 -17.60 4.80 -0.13
C LEU A 194 -17.03 5.47 1.14
N ILE A 195 -17.24 4.88 2.32
CA ILE A 195 -16.75 5.44 3.59
C ILE A 195 -15.25 5.20 3.74
N GLY A 196 -14.79 3.96 3.53
CA GLY A 196 -13.36 3.64 3.50
C GLY A 196 -12.62 4.51 2.47
N HIS A 197 -13.16 4.62 1.25
CA HIS A 197 -12.54 5.39 0.17
C HIS A 197 -12.47 6.90 0.49
N LEU A 198 -13.54 7.48 1.03
CA LEU A 198 -13.57 8.90 1.43
C LEU A 198 -12.51 9.21 2.49
N HIS A 199 -12.47 8.42 3.56
CA HIS A 199 -11.57 8.68 4.69
C HIS A 199 -10.10 8.43 4.33
N GLU A 200 -9.80 7.46 3.46
CA GLU A 200 -8.45 7.27 2.92
C GLU A 200 -8.00 8.46 2.04
N ILE A 201 -8.89 9.04 1.23
CA ILE A 201 -8.58 10.25 0.44
C ILE A 201 -8.36 11.47 1.34
N ILE A 202 -9.18 11.66 2.38
CA ILE A 202 -8.98 12.74 3.36
C ILE A 202 -7.60 12.61 4.00
N MET A 203 -7.24 11.41 4.47
CA MET A 203 -5.93 11.11 5.04
C MET A 203 -4.79 11.38 4.05
N TYR A 204 -4.92 10.94 2.80
CA TYR A 204 -3.94 11.22 1.75
C TYR A 204 -3.73 12.74 1.55
N ASN A 205 -4.81 13.52 1.53
CA ASN A 205 -4.73 14.97 1.41
C ASN A 205 -4.00 15.61 2.61
N GLU A 206 -4.22 15.14 3.84
CA GLU A 206 -3.49 15.61 5.02
C GLU A 206 -1.98 15.31 4.92
N VAL A 207 -1.62 14.14 4.38
CA VAL A 207 -0.23 13.77 4.11
C VAL A 207 0.38 14.67 3.03
N VAL A 208 -0.30 14.90 1.91
CA VAL A 208 0.16 15.81 0.84
C VAL A 208 0.34 17.23 1.35
N ASP A 209 -0.59 17.75 2.15
CA ASP A 209 -0.49 19.08 2.75
C ASP A 209 0.74 19.21 3.67
N TYR A 210 1.04 18.16 4.44
CA TYR A 210 2.26 18.12 5.24
C TYR A 210 3.52 18.04 4.36
N LEU A 211 3.53 17.21 3.31
CA LEU A 211 4.66 17.07 2.39
C LEU A 211 4.97 18.38 1.65
N LYS A 212 3.95 19.14 1.23
CA LYS A 212 4.15 20.46 0.62
C LYS A 212 4.82 21.43 1.58
N LYS A 213 4.35 21.50 2.83
CA LYS A 213 4.99 22.32 3.88
C LYS A 213 6.41 21.88 4.18
N TRP A 214 6.67 20.57 4.10
CA TRP A 214 8.01 20.02 4.24
C TRP A 214 8.92 20.51 3.10
N VAL A 215 8.47 20.42 1.85
CA VAL A 215 9.20 20.97 0.68
C VAL A 215 9.43 22.48 0.83
N ASP A 216 8.43 23.26 1.24
CA ASP A 216 8.59 24.71 1.47
C ASP A 216 9.67 25.04 2.51
N SER A 217 9.94 24.11 3.44
CA SER A 217 10.94 24.26 4.50
C SER A 217 12.29 23.62 4.17
N ASN A 218 12.42 22.97 3.01
CA ASN A 218 13.63 22.28 2.53
C ASN A 218 13.71 22.48 1.00
N ASP A 219 14.35 23.57 0.57
CA ASP A 219 14.40 24.06 -0.81
C ASP A 219 15.15 23.16 -1.79
N ASP A 220 15.86 22.15 -1.28
CA ASP A 220 16.54 21.09 -2.02
C ASP A 220 15.68 19.82 -2.23
N THR A 221 14.41 19.86 -1.81
CA THR A 221 13.50 18.70 -1.84
C THR A 221 12.42 18.86 -2.91
N VAL A 222 12.19 17.82 -3.71
CA VAL A 222 11.08 17.75 -4.69
C VAL A 222 10.09 16.67 -4.29
N LEU A 223 8.79 16.97 -4.44
CA LEU A 223 7.68 16.04 -4.28
C LEU A 223 7.09 15.74 -5.66
N ILE A 224 6.97 14.44 -5.97
CA ILE A 224 6.15 13.93 -7.06
C ILE A 224 5.09 12.99 -6.46
N GLY A 225 3.82 13.26 -6.73
CA GLY A 225 2.68 12.44 -6.34
C GLY A 225 1.88 12.01 -7.55
N THR A 226 1.44 10.76 -7.57
CA THR A 226 0.54 10.20 -8.60
C THR A 226 -0.19 8.99 -8.01
N ALA A 227 -1.20 8.50 -8.71
CA ALA A 227 -1.72 7.14 -8.52
C ALA A 227 -1.02 6.16 -9.47
N ASP A 228 -1.09 4.87 -9.16
CA ASP A 228 -0.71 3.77 -10.06
C ASP A 228 -1.82 3.46 -11.07
N HIS A 229 -3.08 3.58 -10.66
CA HIS A 229 -4.28 3.53 -11.51
C HIS A 229 -5.52 4.06 -10.76
N GLU A 230 -6.66 4.18 -11.45
CA GLU A 230 -7.97 4.32 -10.81
C GLU A 230 -8.55 2.94 -10.45
N CYS A 231 -9.37 2.89 -9.41
CA CYS A 231 -10.09 1.67 -9.01
C CYS A 231 -11.60 1.91 -8.90
N ALA A 232 -12.36 0.98 -9.49
CA ALA A 232 -13.81 0.81 -9.44
C ALA A 232 -14.68 1.76 -10.30
N GLY A 233 -14.11 2.75 -10.97
CA GLY A 233 -14.86 3.67 -11.84
C GLY A 233 -15.86 4.49 -11.05
N LEU A 234 -15.40 5.15 -10.00
CA LEU A 234 -16.23 5.97 -9.11
C LEU A 234 -16.83 7.17 -9.85
N THR A 235 -18.14 7.37 -9.73
CA THR A 235 -18.84 8.55 -10.25
C THR A 235 -19.72 9.17 -9.17
N VAL A 236 -19.61 10.49 -9.03
CA VAL A 236 -20.36 11.27 -8.03
C VAL A 236 -21.49 12.01 -8.71
N GLY A 237 -22.71 11.82 -8.19
CA GLY A 237 -23.94 12.36 -8.76
C GLY A 237 -24.59 11.36 -9.72
N GLY A 238 -25.92 11.25 -9.64
CA GLY A 238 -26.62 10.30 -10.50
C GLY A 238 -28.14 10.49 -10.53
N ILE A 239 -28.77 9.71 -11.43
CA ILE A 239 -30.21 9.53 -11.54
C ILE A 239 -30.48 8.05 -11.28
N VAL A 240 -31.36 7.73 -10.32
CA VAL A 240 -31.63 6.34 -9.88
C VAL A 240 -32.89 5.76 -10.53
N THR A 241 -33.94 6.57 -10.75
CA THR A 241 -35.19 6.08 -11.34
C THR A 241 -35.79 7.10 -12.32
N THR A 242 -36.23 8.27 -11.83
CA THR A 242 -36.66 9.46 -12.58
C THR A 242 -36.70 10.63 -11.59
N GLY A 243 -36.13 11.79 -11.90
CA GLY A 243 -36.01 12.93 -10.97
C GLY A 243 -34.56 13.35 -10.73
N GLU A 244 -34.41 14.46 -9.99
CA GLU A 244 -33.25 15.35 -9.90
C GLU A 244 -31.86 14.69 -9.95
N TYR A 245 -31.01 15.24 -10.81
CA TYR A 245 -29.57 14.98 -10.82
C TYR A 245 -28.97 15.53 -9.52
N GLN A 246 -28.63 14.64 -8.59
CA GLN A 246 -28.18 15.02 -7.27
C GLN A 246 -26.97 14.19 -6.84
N TYR A 247 -26.11 14.80 -6.04
CA TYR A 247 -25.17 14.14 -5.13
C TYR A 247 -25.65 14.38 -3.70
N ASN A 248 -25.75 13.33 -2.88
CA ASN A 248 -26.21 13.43 -1.50
C ASN A 248 -25.10 13.02 -0.52
N PRO A 249 -24.30 13.95 0.01
CA PRO A 249 -23.25 13.62 0.97
C PRO A 249 -23.77 13.34 2.38
N ALA A 250 -25.04 13.65 2.70
CA ALA A 250 -25.53 13.60 4.08
C ALA A 250 -25.39 12.22 4.75
N PRO A 251 -25.65 11.08 4.08
CA PRO A 251 -25.44 9.75 4.65
C PRO A 251 -23.98 9.45 5.02
N LEU A 252 -23.02 10.10 4.36
CA LEU A 252 -21.59 9.87 4.61
C LEU A 252 -21.17 10.40 5.98
N ALA A 253 -21.75 11.51 6.43
CA ALA A 253 -21.40 12.16 7.69
C ALA A 253 -21.77 11.34 8.93
N GLY A 254 -22.73 10.41 8.81
CA GLY A 254 -23.18 9.55 9.90
C GLY A 254 -22.41 8.24 10.03
N ALA A 255 -21.51 7.93 9.09
CA ALA A 255 -20.73 6.71 9.13
C ALA A 255 -19.52 6.84 10.05
N SER A 256 -19.20 5.76 10.77
CA SER A 256 -18.08 5.67 11.69
C SER A 256 -17.15 4.49 11.41
N HIS A 257 -17.49 3.63 10.45
CA HIS A 257 -16.74 2.42 10.12
C HIS A 257 -16.76 2.11 8.62
N SER A 258 -15.76 1.38 8.16
CA SER A 258 -15.70 0.84 6.79
C SER A 258 -16.65 -0.35 6.60
N SER A 259 -16.94 -0.72 5.35
CA SER A 259 -17.73 -1.93 5.06
C SER A 259 -16.98 -3.20 5.46
N SER A 260 -15.66 -3.17 5.41
CA SER A 260 -14.78 -4.28 5.78
C SER A 260 -14.81 -4.54 7.29
N TYR A 261 -14.86 -3.47 8.10
CA TYR A 261 -15.09 -3.59 9.54
C TYR A 261 -16.43 -4.26 9.82
N LEU A 262 -17.51 -3.76 9.22
CA LEU A 262 -18.85 -4.36 9.34
C LEU A 262 -18.85 -5.85 8.99
N ALA A 263 -18.25 -6.22 7.85
CA ALA A 263 -18.14 -7.61 7.41
C ALA A 263 -17.37 -8.48 8.40
N SER A 264 -16.28 -7.96 8.98
CA SER A 264 -15.49 -8.64 10.02
C SER A 264 -16.31 -8.86 11.30
N GLN A 265 -17.07 -7.85 11.74
CA GLN A 265 -17.95 -7.96 12.90
C GLN A 265 -19.07 -8.98 12.65
N TRP A 266 -19.69 -8.94 11.47
CA TRP A 266 -20.73 -9.89 11.10
C TRP A 266 -20.21 -11.34 11.03
N ALA A 267 -19.02 -11.57 10.49
CA ALA A 267 -18.41 -12.89 10.44
C ALA A 267 -18.18 -13.49 11.84
N LYS A 268 -17.87 -12.64 12.84
CA LYS A 268 -17.62 -13.04 14.24
C LYS A 268 -18.91 -13.23 15.06
N TYR A 269 -20.02 -12.63 14.63
CA TYR A 269 -21.26 -12.66 15.37
C TYR A 269 -21.84 -14.08 15.53
N ASN A 270 -22.22 -14.45 16.76
CA ASN A 270 -22.84 -15.73 17.10
C ASN A 270 -24.04 -15.58 18.07
N GLY A 271 -24.59 -14.36 18.19
CA GLY A 271 -25.70 -14.06 19.08
C GLY A 271 -27.07 -14.53 18.55
N SER A 272 -28.11 -14.30 19.35
CA SER A 272 -29.48 -14.77 19.09
C SER A 272 -30.39 -13.79 18.34
N ASP A 273 -29.93 -12.56 18.08
CA ASP A 273 -30.67 -11.50 17.38
C ASP A 273 -29.87 -10.97 16.18
N PRO A 274 -29.78 -11.76 15.09
CA PRO A 274 -29.00 -11.39 13.91
C PRO A 274 -29.55 -10.15 13.20
N ASP A 275 -30.87 -9.98 13.14
CA ASP A 275 -31.53 -8.85 12.50
C ASP A 275 -31.20 -7.54 13.21
N GLY A 276 -31.37 -7.48 14.54
CA GLY A 276 -31.02 -6.29 15.33
C GLY A 276 -29.53 -5.94 15.22
N TYR A 277 -28.67 -6.96 15.27
CA TYR A 277 -27.22 -6.75 15.12
C TYR A 277 -26.84 -6.20 13.74
N LEU A 278 -27.41 -6.74 12.66
CA LEU A 278 -27.16 -6.24 11.31
C LEU A 278 -27.69 -4.82 11.12
N GLN A 279 -28.85 -4.47 11.68
CA GLN A 279 -29.33 -3.09 11.68
C GLN A 279 -28.33 -2.14 12.35
N ASP A 280 -27.76 -2.53 13.49
CA ASP A 280 -26.78 -1.71 14.20
C ASP A 280 -25.43 -1.62 13.46
N LEU A 281 -25.04 -2.66 12.73
CA LEU A 281 -23.91 -2.60 11.80
C LEU A 281 -24.18 -1.60 10.67
N PHE A 282 -25.32 -1.69 9.98
CA PHE A 282 -25.68 -0.75 8.91
C PHE A 282 -25.70 0.71 9.39
N LYS A 283 -26.18 0.99 10.60
CA LYS A 283 -26.14 2.34 11.20
C LYS A 283 -24.71 2.88 11.33
N GLN A 284 -23.75 2.03 11.72
CA GLN A 284 -22.34 2.41 11.78
C GLN A 284 -21.75 2.76 10.42
N TYR A 285 -22.36 2.29 9.33
CA TYR A 285 -21.99 2.64 7.95
C TYR A 285 -22.81 3.82 7.39
N GLY A 286 -23.55 4.55 8.25
CA GLY A 286 -24.38 5.69 7.86
C GLY A 286 -25.76 5.30 7.29
N ILE A 287 -26.16 4.03 7.39
CA ILE A 287 -27.43 3.51 6.88
C ILE A 287 -28.41 3.30 8.05
N ASN A 288 -29.22 4.32 8.31
CA ASN A 288 -30.20 4.31 9.41
C ASN A 288 -31.51 3.58 9.09
N ASP A 289 -31.74 3.25 7.82
CA ASP A 289 -32.97 2.70 7.27
C ASP A 289 -32.72 1.41 6.47
N ALA A 290 -31.80 0.56 6.95
CA ALA A 290 -31.53 -0.73 6.32
C ALA A 290 -32.83 -1.55 6.19
N ASN A 291 -33.16 -1.97 4.97
CA ASN A 291 -34.39 -2.70 4.69
C ASN A 291 -34.21 -4.22 4.85
N SER A 292 -35.33 -4.95 4.86
CA SER A 292 -35.31 -6.41 5.06
C SER A 292 -34.54 -7.19 3.98
N THR A 293 -34.44 -6.67 2.75
CA THR A 293 -33.61 -7.28 1.70
C THR A 293 -32.13 -7.10 1.98
N GLU A 294 -31.70 -5.90 2.39
CA GLU A 294 -30.31 -5.62 2.76
C GLU A 294 -29.86 -6.54 3.90
N ILE A 295 -30.70 -6.73 4.93
CA ILE A 295 -30.43 -7.63 6.06
C ILE A 295 -30.42 -9.10 5.60
N ALA A 296 -31.43 -9.54 4.83
CA ALA A 296 -31.53 -10.93 4.37
C ALA A 296 -30.34 -11.36 3.49
N VAL A 297 -29.85 -10.47 2.61
CA VAL A 297 -28.68 -10.76 1.78
C VAL A 297 -27.42 -10.94 2.63
N ALA A 298 -27.22 -10.09 3.65
CA ALA A 298 -26.08 -10.22 4.56
C ALA A 298 -26.14 -11.53 5.38
N MET A 299 -27.34 -11.91 5.84
CA MET A 299 -27.56 -13.18 6.53
C MET A 299 -27.26 -14.40 5.64
N ALA A 300 -27.78 -14.40 4.41
CA ALA A 300 -27.61 -15.50 3.47
C ALA A 300 -26.13 -15.77 3.13
N HIS A 301 -25.27 -14.75 3.24
CA HIS A 301 -23.85 -14.83 2.91
C HIS A 301 -22.93 -14.73 4.14
N LYS A 302 -23.42 -15.03 5.35
CA LYS A 302 -22.63 -14.92 6.60
C LYS A 302 -21.26 -15.61 6.54
N SER A 303 -21.13 -16.71 5.80
CA SER A 303 -19.86 -17.44 5.65
C SER A 303 -18.83 -16.78 4.73
N SER A 304 -19.20 -15.70 4.02
CA SER A 304 -18.32 -14.96 3.12
C SER A 304 -18.18 -13.52 3.58
N ALA A 305 -17.06 -13.22 4.25
CA ALA A 305 -16.74 -11.84 4.65
C ALA A 305 -16.54 -10.93 3.42
N SER A 306 -15.87 -11.41 2.37
CA SER A 306 -15.64 -10.64 1.15
C SER A 306 -16.92 -10.26 0.40
N PHE A 307 -17.90 -11.17 0.34
CA PHE A 307 -19.21 -10.83 -0.22
C PHE A 307 -19.91 -9.75 0.62
N ASN A 308 -19.89 -9.91 1.95
CA ASN A 308 -20.53 -8.96 2.85
C ASN A 308 -19.86 -7.58 2.82
N ASP A 309 -18.53 -7.52 2.65
CA ASP A 309 -17.80 -6.27 2.47
C ASP A 309 -18.37 -5.47 1.28
N ILE A 310 -18.46 -6.11 0.11
CA ILE A 310 -19.05 -5.51 -1.10
C ILE A 310 -20.53 -5.15 -0.88
N HIS A 311 -21.30 -6.03 -0.25
CA HIS A 311 -22.73 -5.80 0.00
C HIS A 311 -22.96 -4.58 0.90
N PHE A 312 -22.21 -4.47 2.00
CA PHE A 312 -22.27 -3.30 2.87
C PHE A 312 -21.84 -2.04 2.13
N GLY A 313 -20.72 -2.07 1.40
CA GLY A 313 -20.22 -0.93 0.62
C GLY A 313 -21.23 -0.41 -0.40
N GLN A 314 -21.80 -1.32 -1.18
CA GLN A 314 -22.80 -0.98 -2.20
C GLN A 314 -24.14 -0.48 -1.63
N SER A 315 -24.47 -0.81 -0.38
CA SER A 315 -25.74 -0.41 0.25
C SER A 315 -25.86 1.12 0.44
N LEU A 316 -24.73 1.85 0.51
CA LEU A 316 -24.75 3.31 0.65
C LEU A 316 -24.87 4.04 -0.70
N THR A 317 -24.53 3.36 -1.80
CA THR A 317 -24.45 3.92 -3.17
C THR A 317 -25.75 4.61 -3.59
N ARG A 318 -26.91 3.97 -3.35
CA ARG A 318 -28.23 4.55 -3.65
C ARG A 318 -28.53 5.79 -2.83
N ARG A 319 -28.17 5.79 -1.54
CA ARG A 319 -28.48 6.87 -0.59
C ARG A 319 -27.60 8.09 -0.86
N ALA A 320 -26.34 7.85 -1.21
CA ALA A 320 -25.37 8.90 -1.50
C ALA A 320 -25.44 9.45 -2.94
N MET A 321 -26.22 8.81 -3.82
CA MET A 321 -26.25 9.10 -5.26
C MET A 321 -24.86 9.02 -5.92
N VAL A 322 -24.12 7.98 -5.55
CA VAL A 322 -22.82 7.61 -6.13
C VAL A 322 -23.03 6.39 -7.01
N LYS A 323 -22.15 6.13 -7.98
CA LYS A 323 -22.13 4.87 -8.72
C LYS A 323 -20.68 4.39 -8.92
N TRP A 324 -20.56 3.07 -9.07
CA TRP A 324 -19.31 2.37 -9.36
C TRP A 324 -19.51 1.55 -10.63
N ALA A 325 -18.51 1.52 -11.51
CA ALA A 325 -18.60 0.81 -12.79
C ALA A 325 -18.15 -0.65 -12.69
N THR A 326 -17.26 -0.97 -11.74
CA THR A 326 -16.63 -2.30 -11.62
C THR A 326 -16.12 -2.52 -10.19
N LEU A 327 -15.66 -3.73 -9.88
CA LEU A 327 -14.90 -4.06 -8.66
C LEU A 327 -13.41 -4.21 -8.97
N GLY A 328 -12.92 -3.57 -10.04
CA GLY A 328 -11.56 -3.71 -10.56
C GLY A 328 -10.99 -2.37 -10.98
N HIS A 329 -9.77 -2.37 -11.50
CA HIS A 329 -9.13 -1.13 -11.95
C HIS A 329 -9.78 -0.62 -13.23
N THR A 330 -9.70 0.70 -13.46
CA THR A 330 -10.04 1.30 -14.75
C THR A 330 -8.83 2.01 -15.36
N ALA A 331 -8.90 2.24 -16.67
CA ALA A 331 -7.77 2.73 -17.47
C ALA A 331 -7.81 4.25 -17.69
N VAL A 332 -8.47 5.01 -16.82
CA VAL A 332 -8.45 6.47 -16.91
C VAL A 332 -7.05 6.99 -16.61
N ASP A 333 -6.65 8.06 -17.30
CA ASP A 333 -5.44 8.78 -16.94
C ASP A 333 -5.58 9.33 -15.51
N VAL A 334 -4.50 9.23 -14.73
CA VAL A 334 -4.48 9.66 -13.32
C VAL A 334 -3.72 10.98 -13.17
N ASN A 335 -4.01 11.70 -12.10
CA ASN A 335 -3.38 12.99 -11.82
C ASN A 335 -1.91 12.82 -11.45
N LEU A 336 -1.05 13.63 -12.06
CA LEU A 336 0.35 13.81 -11.70
C LEU A 336 0.54 15.16 -11.02
N ILE A 337 1.11 15.14 -9.81
CA ILE A 337 1.34 16.31 -8.96
C ILE A 337 2.85 16.48 -8.79
N GLY A 338 3.38 17.62 -9.22
CA GLY A 338 4.76 18.03 -8.95
C GLY A 338 4.80 19.26 -8.06
N TYR A 339 5.70 19.27 -7.08
CA TYR A 339 5.90 20.41 -6.17
C TYR A 339 7.37 20.51 -5.73
N GLY A 340 7.94 21.72 -5.77
CA GLY A 340 9.37 21.94 -5.51
C GLY A 340 10.22 22.07 -6.79
N PRO A 341 11.55 22.05 -6.65
CA PRO A 341 12.48 22.31 -7.75
C PRO A 341 12.29 21.38 -8.96
N ASN A 342 12.40 21.95 -10.17
CA ASN A 342 12.35 21.24 -11.45
C ASN A 342 11.05 20.48 -11.75
N SER A 343 10.01 20.62 -10.92
CA SER A 343 8.75 19.90 -11.07
C SER A 343 7.98 20.28 -12.34
N GLU A 344 8.23 21.47 -12.89
CA GLU A 344 7.68 21.92 -14.18
C GLU A 344 8.08 21.02 -15.35
N ARG A 345 9.19 20.26 -15.24
CA ARG A 345 9.59 19.25 -16.23
C ARG A 345 8.54 18.14 -16.39
N MET A 346 7.73 17.91 -15.37
CA MET A 346 6.68 16.89 -15.35
C MET A 346 5.30 17.43 -15.74
N ALA A 347 5.18 18.71 -16.10
CA ALA A 347 3.91 19.26 -16.57
C ALA A 347 3.44 18.58 -17.88
N GLY A 348 2.12 18.49 -18.04
CA GLY A 348 1.46 17.87 -19.18
C GLY A 348 1.16 16.37 -18.99
N ASN A 349 0.83 15.70 -20.08
CA ASN A 349 0.57 14.26 -20.07
C ASN A 349 1.89 13.50 -20.11
N ARG A 350 2.07 12.58 -19.16
CA ARG A 350 3.29 11.79 -18.98
C ARG A 350 2.95 10.32 -18.84
N ASP A 351 3.73 9.48 -19.48
CA ASP A 351 3.67 8.05 -19.20
C ASP A 351 4.26 7.77 -17.82
N ASN A 352 3.76 6.75 -17.12
CA ASN A 352 4.25 6.41 -15.78
C ASN A 352 5.75 6.07 -15.74
N THR A 353 6.35 5.63 -16.86
CA THR A 353 7.80 5.39 -16.94
C THR A 353 8.61 6.68 -16.83
N GLU A 354 8.05 7.83 -17.21
CA GLU A 354 8.72 9.13 -17.10
C GLU A 354 8.87 9.59 -15.64
N VAL A 355 8.05 9.10 -14.71
CA VAL A 355 8.20 9.39 -13.27
C VAL A 355 9.51 8.80 -12.74
N GLY A 356 9.80 7.54 -13.07
CA GLY A 356 11.06 6.88 -12.70
C GLY A 356 12.27 7.55 -13.35
N GLN A 357 12.14 7.97 -14.62
CA GLN A 357 13.19 8.72 -15.31
C GLN A 357 13.44 10.09 -14.67
N PHE A 358 12.38 10.81 -14.31
CA PHE A 358 12.51 12.09 -13.61
C PHE A 358 13.27 11.94 -12.30
N ILE A 359 12.91 10.96 -11.46
CA ILE A 359 13.61 10.71 -10.19
C ILE A 359 15.09 10.37 -10.45
N THR A 360 15.35 9.54 -11.46
CA THR A 360 16.70 9.17 -11.88
C THR A 360 17.53 10.39 -12.26
N ASP A 361 16.97 11.29 -13.07
CA ASP A 361 17.64 12.52 -13.50
C ASP A 361 17.87 13.49 -12.34
N GLN A 362 16.85 13.71 -11.49
CA GLN A 362 16.94 14.66 -10.37
C GLN A 362 17.99 14.25 -9.35
N LEU A 363 18.17 12.94 -9.14
CA LEU A 363 19.10 12.40 -8.14
C LEU A 363 20.42 11.91 -8.76
N GLU A 364 20.61 12.10 -10.08
CA GLU A 364 21.78 11.67 -10.85
C GLU A 364 22.12 10.17 -10.64
N LEU A 365 21.10 9.30 -10.77
CA LEU A 365 21.21 7.88 -10.46
C LEU A 365 21.72 7.04 -11.64
N ASP A 366 22.52 6.01 -11.34
CA ASP A 366 23.04 5.05 -12.32
C ASP A 366 22.30 3.69 -12.24
N LEU A 367 21.09 3.66 -12.78
CA LEU A 367 20.28 2.43 -12.88
C LEU A 367 20.94 1.32 -13.74
N PRO A 368 21.62 1.62 -14.88
CA PRO A 368 22.30 0.60 -15.67
C PRO A 368 23.33 -0.20 -14.87
N THR A 369 24.11 0.45 -14.00
CA THR A 369 25.07 -0.24 -13.14
C THR A 369 24.38 -1.19 -12.16
N ILE A 370 23.27 -0.77 -11.55
CA ILE A 370 22.48 -1.63 -10.65
C ILE A 370 21.91 -2.83 -11.40
N THR A 371 21.28 -2.58 -12.55
CA THR A 371 20.73 -3.60 -13.45
C THR A 371 21.78 -4.64 -13.83
N LYS A 372 22.99 -4.19 -14.20
CA LYS A 372 24.11 -5.10 -14.52
C LYS A 372 24.57 -5.91 -13.31
N GLN A 373 24.61 -5.33 -12.12
CA GLN A 373 25.01 -6.04 -10.89
C GLN A 373 24.01 -7.13 -10.50
N LEU A 374 22.71 -6.85 -10.64
CA LEU A 374 21.64 -7.82 -10.35
C LEU A 374 21.69 -9.01 -11.32
N ASN A 375 21.91 -8.74 -12.60
CA ASN A 375 21.95 -9.76 -13.67
C ASN A 375 23.34 -10.40 -13.88
N ASP A 376 24.30 -10.17 -12.98
CA ASP A 376 25.61 -10.81 -13.06
C ASP A 376 25.47 -12.34 -12.95
N LYS A 377 26.23 -13.09 -13.76
CA LYS A 377 26.22 -14.57 -13.78
C LYS A 377 26.45 -15.19 -12.40
N LYS A 378 27.17 -14.53 -11.50
CA LYS A 378 27.37 -15.03 -10.14
C LYS A 378 26.07 -15.12 -9.33
N ASN A 379 25.01 -14.39 -9.74
CA ASN A 379 23.71 -14.37 -9.09
C ASN A 379 22.72 -15.37 -9.68
N GLU A 380 23.13 -16.27 -10.57
CA GLU A 380 22.25 -17.21 -11.27
C GLU A 380 21.31 -17.98 -10.33
N ASN A 381 21.83 -18.44 -9.18
CA ASN A 381 21.02 -19.13 -8.19
C ASN A 381 19.91 -18.24 -7.58
N TRP A 382 20.17 -16.94 -7.41
CA TRP A 382 19.16 -15.99 -6.93
C TRP A 382 18.15 -15.65 -8.03
N LEU A 383 18.61 -15.48 -9.28
CA LEU A 383 17.75 -15.22 -10.44
C LEU A 383 16.75 -16.35 -10.68
N VAL A 384 17.16 -17.61 -10.52
CA VAL A 384 16.27 -18.76 -10.65
C VAL A 384 15.40 -18.93 -9.40
N ASN A 385 15.99 -18.98 -8.21
CA ASN A 385 15.25 -19.43 -7.01
C ASN A 385 14.42 -18.33 -6.32
N LYS A 386 14.78 -17.06 -6.48
CA LYS A 386 14.12 -15.94 -5.79
C LYS A 386 13.38 -15.03 -6.76
N VAL A 387 13.99 -14.71 -7.90
CA VAL A 387 13.34 -13.87 -8.94
C VAL A 387 12.36 -14.70 -9.77
N GLY A 388 12.66 -15.97 -10.03
CA GLY A 388 11.86 -16.86 -10.87
C GLY A 388 12.01 -16.56 -12.36
N ARG A 389 13.22 -16.17 -12.81
CA ARG A 389 13.49 -15.87 -14.22
C ARG A 389 13.20 -17.06 -15.14
N ASP A 390 13.53 -18.27 -14.69
CA ASP A 390 13.21 -19.51 -15.42
C ASP A 390 11.69 -19.68 -15.65
N LYS A 391 10.85 -19.17 -14.75
CA LYS A 391 9.39 -19.21 -14.93
C LYS A 391 8.95 -18.31 -16.06
N VAL A 392 9.48 -17.09 -16.12
CA VAL A 392 9.17 -16.13 -17.18
C VAL A 392 9.66 -16.63 -18.55
N GLU A 393 10.89 -17.17 -18.60
CA GLU A 393 11.46 -17.79 -19.80
C GLU A 393 10.59 -18.96 -20.32
N ASN A 394 9.95 -19.70 -19.42
CA ASN A 394 9.01 -20.77 -19.75
C ASN A 394 7.56 -20.29 -19.96
N GLY A 395 7.34 -18.98 -20.10
CA GLY A 395 6.05 -18.37 -20.43
C GLY A 395 5.08 -18.20 -19.26
N VAL A 396 5.53 -18.36 -18.01
CA VAL A 396 4.71 -18.12 -16.82
C VAL A 396 4.69 -16.62 -16.52
N LYS A 397 3.61 -15.95 -16.92
CA LYS A 397 3.30 -14.56 -16.55
C LYS A 397 1.99 -14.55 -15.76
N THR A 398 2.04 -14.15 -14.49
CA THR A 398 0.96 -14.41 -13.51
C THR A 398 -0.28 -13.53 -13.67
N GLY A 399 -0.25 -12.53 -14.57
CA GLY A 399 -1.39 -11.70 -14.91
C GLY A 399 -2.58 -12.42 -15.58
N VAL A 400 -2.42 -13.66 -16.06
CA VAL A 400 -3.41 -14.33 -16.95
C VAL A 400 -4.54 -15.07 -16.18
N LYS A 401 -4.42 -15.30 -14.86
CA LYS A 401 -5.34 -16.18 -14.09
C LYS A 401 -6.09 -15.55 -12.91
N ARG A 402 -6.14 -14.22 -12.77
CA ARG A 402 -6.92 -13.58 -11.68
C ARG A 402 -8.43 -13.68 -11.99
N ARG A 403 -9.09 -14.73 -11.48
CA ARG A 403 -10.53 -15.03 -11.68
C ARG A 403 -11.43 -14.06 -10.90
N ALA A 404 -12.37 -13.43 -11.62
CA ALA A 404 -13.76 -13.06 -11.32
C ALA A 404 -14.14 -12.29 -10.04
N LEU A 405 -13.32 -12.26 -9.00
CA LEU A 405 -13.47 -11.43 -7.82
C LEU A 405 -12.16 -10.65 -7.74
N GLY A 406 -12.21 -9.33 -7.53
CA GLY A 406 -11.03 -8.47 -7.41
C GLY A 406 -9.98 -9.05 -6.45
N HIS A 407 -8.78 -8.49 -6.50
CA HIS A 407 -7.65 -8.85 -5.65
C HIS A 407 -8.08 -9.38 -4.27
N GLN A 408 -7.68 -10.61 -3.90
CA GLN A 408 -8.02 -11.14 -2.59
C GLN A 408 -7.20 -10.41 -1.52
N HIS A 409 -7.80 -9.41 -0.87
CA HIS A 409 -7.21 -8.58 0.18
C HIS A 409 -7.40 -9.14 1.60
N ASN A 410 -7.59 -10.46 1.74
CA ASN A 410 -7.82 -11.10 3.05
C ASN A 410 -6.65 -10.94 4.02
#